data_AF-D8FV49-F1
#
_entry.id   AF-D8FV49-F1
#
_cell.length_a   1.000
_cell.length_b   1.000
_cell.length_c   1.000
_cell.angle_alpha   90.00
_cell.angle_beta   90.00
_cell.angle_gamma   90.00
#
_symmetry.space_group_name_H-M   'P 1'
#
loop_
_entity.id
_entity.type
_entity.pdbx_description
1 polymer ?
#
loop_
_entity_poly.entity_id
_entity_poly.type
_entity_poly.pdbx_seq_one_letter_code
_entity_poly.pdbx_strand_id
1 'polypeptide(L)' 'MNGKNNNIETSLRLAKQETIRQLVKVGLTAEQIAQVLDLPLEEVQEKMR' A
#
# COMPACT_ATOMS: atom_id res chain seq x y z
N MET A 1 29.44 -5.03 4.04
CA MET A 1 28.55 -4.27 3.13
C MET A 1 27.17 -4.89 3.18
N ASN A 2 26.19 -4.11 3.61
CA ASN A 2 24.89 -4.53 4.13
C ASN A 2 23.87 -4.77 3.00
N GLY A 3 23.94 -5.93 2.31
CA GLY A 3 23.14 -6.21 1.11
C GLY A 3 21.79 -6.92 1.35
N LYS A 4 21.43 -7.25 2.60
CA LYS A 4 20.26 -8.11 2.90
C LYS A 4 18.96 -7.36 3.20
N ASN A 5 18.99 -6.04 3.37
CA ASN A 5 17.82 -5.27 3.85
C ASN A 5 16.86 -4.78 2.75
N ASN A 6 17.29 -4.78 1.48
CA ASN A 6 16.53 -4.11 0.41
C ASN A 6 15.40 -4.98 -0.18
N ASN A 7 15.47 -6.32 -0.02
CA ASN A 7 14.47 -7.22 -0.60
C ASN A 7 13.16 -7.25 0.19
N ILE A 8 13.23 -7.22 1.54
CA ILE A 8 12.03 -7.29 2.38
C ILE A 8 11.20 -6.01 2.23
N GLU A 9 11.87 -4.85 2.20
CA GLU A 9 11.22 -3.56 2.01
C GLU A 9 10.51 -3.47 0.64
N THR A 10 11.12 -4.05 -0.39
CA THR A 10 10.54 -4.11 -1.75
C THR A 10 9.30 -5.01 -1.79
N SER A 11 9.36 -6.20 -1.19
CA SER A 11 8.21 -7.12 -1.13
C SER A 11 7.06 -6.56 -0.32
N LEU A 12 7.33 -5.90 0.81
CA LEU A 12 6.30 -5.26 1.62
C LEU A 12 5.61 -4.14 0.84
N ARG A 13 6.38 -3.33 0.10
CA ARG A 13 5.85 -2.23 -0.71
C ARG A 13 4.98 -2.73 -1.86
N LEU A 14 5.39 -3.80 -2.53
CA LEU A 14 4.60 -4.45 -3.58
C LEU A 14 3.31 -5.06 -3.03
N ALA A 15 3.38 -5.75 -1.89
CA ALA A 15 2.21 -6.31 -1.22
C ALA A 15 1.20 -5.21 -0.85
N LYS A 16 1.66 -4.11 -0.23
CA LYS A 16 0.80 -2.96 0.07
C LYS A 16 0.13 -2.39 -1.18
N GLN A 17 0.86 -2.25 -2.31
CA GLN A 17 0.27 -1.76 -3.56
C GLN A 17 -0.77 -2.72 -4.16
N GLU A 18 -0.53 -4.03 -4.07
CA GLU A 18 -1.50 -5.04 -4.50
C GLU A 18 -2.76 -4.99 -3.64
N THR A 19 -2.59 -4.88 -2.32
CA THR A 19 -3.70 -4.75 -1.38
C THR A 19 -4.51 -3.48 -1.64
N ILE A 20 -3.88 -2.32 -1.86
CA ILE A 20 -4.60 -1.08 -2.24
C ILE A 20 -5.47 -1.34 -3.47
N ARG A 21 -4.92 -1.95 -4.53
CA ARG A 21 -5.69 -2.26 -5.76
C ARG A 21 -6.83 -3.25 -5.51
N GLN A 22 -6.65 -4.24 -4.65
CA GLN A 22 -7.74 -5.17 -4.30
C GLN A 22 -8.83 -4.45 -3.50
N LEU A 23 -8.45 -3.62 -2.52
CA LEU A 23 -9.41 -2.90 -1.69
C LEU A 23 -10.20 -1.86 -2.52
N VAL A 24 -9.57 -1.20 -3.49
CA VAL A 24 -10.26 -0.35 -4.49
C VAL A 24 -11.31 -1.16 -5.26
N LYS A 25 -10.96 -2.36 -5.73
CA LYS A 25 -11.87 -3.24 -6.48
C LYS A 25 -13.05 -3.73 -5.65
N VAL A 26 -12.89 -3.83 -4.33
CA VAL A 26 -13.96 -4.16 -3.38
C VAL A 26 -14.90 -2.97 -3.15
N GLY A 27 -14.54 -1.77 -3.65
CA GLY A 27 -15.33 -0.55 -3.51
C GLY A 27 -15.03 0.24 -2.23
N LEU A 28 -13.90 -0.04 -1.57
CA LEU A 28 -13.47 0.70 -0.39
C LEU A 28 -12.95 2.09 -0.80
N THR A 29 -13.28 3.10 0.00
CA THR A 29 -12.81 4.47 -0.21
C THR A 29 -11.37 4.62 0.26
N ALA A 30 -10.67 5.66 -0.23
CA ALA A 30 -9.28 5.95 0.15
C ALA A 30 -9.10 6.01 1.68
N GLU A 31 -10.07 6.59 2.40
CA GLU A 31 -10.07 6.69 3.87
C GLU A 31 -10.16 5.34 4.58
N GLN A 32 -10.94 4.41 4.04
CA GLN A 32 -11.05 3.06 4.60
C GLN A 32 -9.77 2.25 4.32
N ILE A 33 -9.18 2.41 3.14
CA ILE A 33 -7.93 1.75 2.78
C ILE A 33 -6.75 2.29 3.60
N ALA A 34 -6.69 3.61 3.81
CA ALA A 34 -5.72 4.25 4.68
C ALA A 34 -5.77 3.67 6.10
N GLN A 35 -6.97 3.48 6.65
CA GLN A 35 -7.16 2.85 7.95
C GLN A 35 -6.77 1.36 7.97
N VAL A 36 -7.13 0.58 6.94
CA VAL A 36 -6.81 -0.86 6.88
C VAL A 36 -5.31 -1.11 6.73
N LEU A 37 -4.62 -0.26 5.96
CA LEU A 37 -3.20 -0.43 5.66
C LEU A 37 -2.27 0.35 6.59
N ASP A 38 -2.84 1.09 7.53
CA ASP A 38 -2.11 2.04 8.39
C ASP A 38 -1.20 2.94 7.53
N LEU A 39 -1.80 3.53 6.49
CA LEU A 39 -1.12 4.38 5.51
C LEU A 39 -1.74 5.78 5.54
N PRO A 40 -0.96 6.82 5.23
CA PRO A 40 -1.50 8.16 5.10
C PRO A 40 -2.46 8.22 3.92
N LEU A 41 -3.56 8.98 4.11
CA LEU A 41 -4.61 9.12 3.10
C LEU A 41 -4.07 9.66 1.77
N GLU A 42 -3.13 10.63 1.81
CA GLU A 42 -2.46 11.16 0.62
C GLU A 42 -1.76 10.06 -0.18
N GLU A 43 -0.98 9.19 0.46
CA GLU A 43 -0.30 8.07 -0.21
C GLU A 43 -1.32 7.13 -0.87
N VAL A 44 -2.44 6.86 -0.21
CA VAL A 44 -3.50 6.00 -0.77
C VAL A 44 -4.19 6.70 -1.96
N GLN A 45 -4.50 7.99 -1.84
CA GLN A 45 -5.13 8.78 -2.91
C GLN A 45 -4.23 8.90 -4.14
N GLU A 46 -2.93 9.11 -3.96
CA GLU A 46 -1.95 9.10 -5.06
C GLU A 46 -1.87 7.74 -5.76
N LYS A 47 -2.09 6.63 -5.03
CA LYS A 47 -2.12 5.28 -5.60
C LYS A 47 -3.45 4.92 -6.25
N MET A 48 -4.54 5.60 -5.88
CA MET A 48 -5.87 5.43 -6.46
C MET A 48 -6.10 6.25 -7.73
N ARG A 49 -5.39 7.37 -7.86
CA ARG A 49 -5.47 8.28 -9.02
C ARG A 49 -4.94 7.63 -10.30
#